data_AF-A0A4P0Y4N8-F1
#
_entry.id   AF-A0A4P0Y4N8-F1
#
_cell.length_a   1.000
_cell.length_b   1.000
_cell.length_c   1.000
_cell.angle_alpha   90.00
_cell.angle_beta   90.00
_cell.angle_gamma   90.00
#
_symmetry.space_group_name_H-M   'P 1'
#
loop_
_entity.id
_entity.type
_entity.pdbx_description
1 polymer ?
#
loop_
_entity_poly.entity_id
_entity_poly.type
_entity_poly.pdbx_seq_one_letter_code
_entity_poly.pdbx_strand_id
1 'polypeptide(L)'
;MNRINNVRTMRGLQFAEDASPMAHPIRPDMVIEMNNFYTLTVYEKGAEVIRMLHTLLGEENFQKGMQLYFERHDGSAATCDDFVQAMEDASNVDLSHFRLWYSQSGTPIVTVHDDYNPETEQYTLTISQRTPPTAEQAEKQPLHIPFAIELYDNEGKVIPLQKGGHPVHPVLNVTQAEQTFVFDNVYFQPVPALLCEFSAPVKLEYKWSDQQLTFLMRHARNDFSRWDAAQSLLATYIKLNVNRLSRGSRCRCRCT
;
A
#
# COMPACT_ATOMS: atom_id res chain seq x y z
N MET A 1 -11.13 12.99 -6.85
CA MET A 1 -9.97 13.77 -7.35
C MET A 1 -8.81 13.85 -6.35
N ASN A 2 -9.04 14.01 -5.05
CA ASN A 2 -7.95 14.21 -4.08
C ASN A 2 -6.98 13.03 -3.94
N ARG A 3 -7.47 11.78 -3.93
CA ARG A 3 -6.62 10.59 -3.72
C ARG A 3 -5.53 10.42 -4.79
N ILE A 4 -5.89 10.59 -6.06
CA ILE A 4 -4.97 10.44 -7.20
C ILE A 4 -3.79 11.42 -7.10
N ASN A 5 -4.06 12.69 -6.76
CA ASN A 5 -3.01 13.69 -6.65
C ASN A 5 -2.07 13.41 -5.47
N ASN A 6 -2.61 13.03 -4.31
CA ASN A 6 -1.79 12.65 -3.15
C ASN A 6 -0.88 11.46 -3.48
N VAL A 7 -1.40 10.43 -4.17
CA VAL A 7 -0.58 9.27 -4.59
C VAL A 7 0.49 9.66 -5.62
N ARG A 8 0.21 10.61 -6.52
CA ARG A 8 1.24 11.15 -7.43
C ARG A 8 2.37 11.82 -6.66
N THR A 9 2.05 12.64 -5.66
CA THR A 9 3.04 13.27 -4.77
C THR A 9 3.86 12.21 -4.04
N MET A 10 3.20 11.21 -3.45
CA MET A 10 3.87 10.11 -2.76
C MET A 10 4.86 9.37 -3.67
N ARG A 11 4.39 8.84 -4.81
CA ARG A 11 5.22 8.02 -5.71
C ARG A 11 6.28 8.83 -6.45
N GLY A 12 6.01 10.09 -6.77
CA GLY A 12 6.88 10.93 -7.58
C GLY A 12 7.95 11.67 -6.76
N LEU A 13 7.59 12.15 -5.57
CA LEU A 13 8.46 13.02 -4.77
C LEU A 13 8.87 12.35 -3.45
N GLN A 14 7.90 11.88 -2.65
CA GLN A 14 8.21 11.31 -1.34
C GLN A 14 9.06 10.02 -1.46
N PHE A 15 8.75 9.13 -2.40
CA PHE A 15 9.57 7.92 -2.65
C PHE A 15 11.00 8.23 -3.10
N ALA A 16 11.24 9.41 -3.68
CA ALA A 16 12.59 9.86 -4.03
C ALA A 16 13.33 10.37 -2.79
N GLU A 17 12.65 11.09 -1.90
CA GLU A 17 13.18 11.53 -0.60
C GLU A 17 13.55 10.33 0.30
N ASP A 18 12.66 9.33 0.40
CA ASP A 18 12.86 8.09 1.18
C ASP A 18 13.98 7.19 0.61
N ALA A 19 14.43 7.45 -0.61
CA ALA A 19 15.56 6.76 -1.25
C ALA A 19 16.83 7.64 -1.30
N SER A 20 16.78 8.84 -0.72
CA SER A 20 17.88 9.81 -0.71
C SER A 20 18.74 9.69 0.56
N PRO A 21 19.90 10.37 0.62
CA PRO A 21 20.68 10.50 1.86
C PRO A 21 19.92 11.17 3.02
N MET A 22 18.82 11.89 2.74
CA MET A 22 17.96 12.54 3.73
C MET A 22 16.81 11.63 4.21
N ALA A 23 16.82 10.34 3.88
CA ALA A 23 15.75 9.43 4.27
C ALA A 23 15.68 9.27 5.80
N HIS A 24 14.56 9.69 6.38
CA HIS A 24 14.29 9.61 7.82
C HIS A 24 12.91 8.98 8.05
N PRO A 25 12.63 8.38 9.21
CA PRO A 25 11.29 7.92 9.55
C PRO A 25 10.33 9.10 9.78
N ILE A 26 9.02 8.86 9.82
CA ILE A 26 8.03 9.94 10.03
C ILE A 26 8.15 10.58 11.42
N ARG A 27 8.71 9.87 12.39
CA ARG A 27 9.18 10.40 13.68
C ARG A 27 10.72 10.33 13.68
N PRO A 28 11.43 11.41 13.29
CA PRO A 28 12.89 11.40 13.20
C PRO A 28 13.57 11.12 14.55
N ASP A 29 14.60 10.28 14.54
CA ASP A 29 15.38 9.97 15.75
C ASP A 29 16.52 10.98 16.00
N MET A 30 17.01 11.63 14.94
CA MET A 30 18.11 12.60 15.01
C MET A 30 17.77 13.85 14.19
N VAL A 31 17.89 15.02 14.83
CA VAL A 31 17.60 16.32 14.22
C VAL A 31 18.68 17.30 14.62
N ILE A 32 19.36 17.91 13.64
CA ILE A 32 20.30 19.02 13.86
C ILE A 32 19.56 20.37 13.77
N GLU A 33 18.72 20.53 12.75
CA GLU A 33 17.89 21.73 12.55
C GLU A 33 16.45 21.33 12.24
N MET A 34 15.51 21.71 13.11
CA MET A 34 14.10 21.30 13.02
C MET A 34 13.41 21.79 11.74
N ASN A 35 13.82 22.95 11.20
CA ASN A 35 13.24 23.50 9.97
C ASN A 35 13.44 22.59 8.75
N ASN A 36 14.46 21.72 8.77
CA ASN A 36 14.74 20.78 7.68
C ASN A 36 13.84 19.54 7.71
N PHE A 37 12.99 19.38 8.73
CA PHE A 37 12.07 18.24 8.88
C PHE A 37 10.62 18.58 8.56
N TYR A 38 10.37 19.75 7.96
CA TYR A 38 9.11 20.04 7.25
C TYR A 38 9.12 19.36 5.87
N THR A 39 9.20 18.03 5.86
CA THR A 39 9.45 17.22 4.66
C THR A 39 8.21 16.51 4.16
N LEU A 40 8.27 16.00 2.93
CA LEU A 40 7.21 15.15 2.37
C LEU A 40 7.03 13.88 3.20
N THR A 41 8.09 13.39 3.83
CA THR A 41 8.02 12.23 4.71
C THR A 41 7.24 12.52 5.99
N VAL A 42 7.47 13.64 6.68
CA VAL A 42 6.67 13.98 7.88
C VAL A 42 5.21 14.24 7.52
N TYR A 43 4.94 14.95 6.42
CA TYR A 43 3.57 15.36 6.06
C TYR A 43 2.81 14.31 5.24
N GLU A 44 3.28 13.97 4.05
CA GLU A 44 2.55 13.11 3.11
C GLU A 44 2.61 11.64 3.56
N LYS A 45 3.80 11.11 3.87
CA LYS A 45 3.91 9.73 4.40
C LYS A 45 3.28 9.63 5.78
N GLY A 46 3.42 10.65 6.63
CA GLY A 46 2.71 10.74 7.90
C GLY A 46 1.20 10.61 7.73
N ALA A 47 0.60 11.35 6.79
CA ALA A 47 -0.83 11.25 6.48
C ALA A 47 -1.23 9.86 5.96
N GLU A 48 -0.38 9.20 5.16
CA GLU A 48 -0.63 7.83 4.71
C GLU A 48 -0.58 6.81 5.87
N VAL A 49 0.28 7.02 6.87
CA VAL A 49 0.29 6.20 8.11
C VAL A 49 -1.00 6.38 8.90
N ILE A 50 -1.52 7.60 9.03
CA ILE A 50 -2.83 7.84 9.66
C ILE A 50 -3.97 7.19 8.84
N ARG A 51 -3.91 7.25 7.50
CA ARG A 51 -4.88 6.56 6.63
C ARG A 51 -4.83 5.04 6.79
N MET A 52 -3.65 4.46 7.00
CA MET A 52 -3.52 3.04 7.29
C MET A 52 -4.19 2.67 8.61
N LEU A 53 -4.03 3.47 9.67
CA LEU A 53 -4.77 3.28 10.94
C LEU A 53 -6.27 3.28 10.71
N HIS A 54 -6.77 4.29 9.97
CA HIS A 54 -8.18 4.35 9.58
C HIS A 54 -8.65 3.11 8.79
N THR A 55 -7.80 2.59 7.91
CA THR A 55 -8.09 1.40 7.10
C THR A 55 -8.16 0.12 7.95
N LEU A 56 -7.31 -0.01 8.97
CA LEU A 56 -7.29 -1.14 9.91
C LEU A 56 -8.46 -1.10 10.90
N LEU A 57 -8.78 0.10 11.41
CA LEU A 57 -9.81 0.29 12.45
C LEU A 57 -11.22 0.42 11.87
N GLY A 58 -11.34 0.96 10.66
CA GLY A 58 -12.59 1.48 10.12
C GLY A 58 -12.97 2.83 10.75
N GLU A 59 -13.90 3.54 10.09
CA GLU A 59 -14.33 4.89 10.49
C GLU A 59 -14.80 4.95 11.95
N GLU A 60 -15.66 4.02 12.37
CA GLU A 60 -16.26 4.06 13.71
C GLU A 60 -15.20 3.97 14.82
N ASN A 61 -14.29 2.99 14.73
CA ASN A 61 -13.26 2.81 15.75
C ASN A 61 -12.18 3.88 15.67
N PHE A 62 -11.87 4.38 14.48
CA PHE A 62 -10.97 5.52 14.32
C PHE A 62 -11.52 6.77 15.04
N GLN A 63 -12.81 7.08 14.88
CA GLN A 63 -13.44 8.19 15.60
C GLN A 63 -13.47 7.98 17.11
N LYS A 64 -13.70 6.75 17.59
CA LYS A 64 -13.57 6.41 19.02
C LYS A 64 -12.14 6.65 19.53
N GLY A 65 -11.13 6.27 18.75
CA GLY A 65 -9.74 6.54 19.08
C GLY A 65 -9.41 8.03 19.13
N MET A 66 -9.95 8.83 18.20
CA MET A 66 -9.84 10.29 18.25
C MET A 66 -10.47 10.88 19.51
N GLN A 67 -11.67 10.43 19.88
CA GLN A 67 -12.37 10.88 21.09
C GLN A 67 -11.54 10.58 22.34
N LEU A 68 -11.02 9.35 22.45
CA LEU A 68 -10.18 8.93 23.57
C LEU A 68 -8.85 9.70 23.62
N TYR A 69 -8.25 9.98 22.47
CA TYR A 69 -7.03 10.78 22.37
C TYR A 69 -7.24 12.19 22.92
N PHE A 70 -8.30 12.87 22.51
CA PHE A 70 -8.62 14.21 23.03
C PHE A 70 -9.00 14.16 24.51
N GLU A 71 -9.78 13.18 24.95
CA GLU A 71 -10.12 13.01 26.37
C GLU A 71 -8.88 12.91 27.26
N ARG A 72 -7.83 12.21 26.81
CA ARG A 72 -6.60 11.99 27.58
C ARG A 72 -5.60 13.14 27.50
N HIS A 73 -5.53 13.81 26.35
CA HIS A 73 -4.40 14.70 26.04
C HIS A 73 -4.79 16.16 25.75
N ASP A 74 -6.06 16.53 25.88
CA ASP A 74 -6.47 17.93 25.75
C ASP A 74 -5.71 18.84 26.73
N GLY A 75 -5.22 19.97 26.23
CA GLY A 75 -4.38 20.91 26.98
C GLY A 75 -2.95 20.43 27.31
N SER A 76 -2.48 19.32 26.73
CA SER A 76 -1.16 18.75 27.00
C SER A 76 -0.25 18.69 25.75
N ALA A 77 1.04 18.41 25.97
CA ALA A 77 1.96 18.04 24.90
C ALA A 77 2.03 16.51 24.83
N ALA A 78 1.52 15.92 23.74
CA ALA A 78 1.48 14.47 23.53
C ALA A 78 2.52 14.01 22.49
N THR A 79 2.73 12.71 22.41
CA THR A 79 3.66 12.06 21.48
C THR A 79 2.91 11.25 20.41
N CYS A 80 3.63 10.79 19.37
CA CYS A 80 3.07 9.86 18.40
C CYS A 80 2.62 8.54 19.04
N ASP A 81 3.33 8.07 20.07
CA ASP A 81 2.99 6.81 20.74
C ASP A 81 1.68 6.94 21.53
N ASP A 82 1.43 8.10 22.15
CA ASP A 82 0.16 8.41 22.82
C ASP A 82 -1.03 8.34 21.85
N PHE A 83 -0.86 8.88 20.64
CA PHE A 83 -1.88 8.82 19.60
C PHE A 83 -2.19 7.38 19.17
N VAL A 84 -1.17 6.57 18.91
CA VAL A 84 -1.36 5.16 18.53
C VAL A 84 -1.96 4.37 19.69
N GLN A 85 -1.55 4.64 20.93
CA GLN A 85 -2.11 3.98 22.11
C GLN A 85 -3.60 4.29 22.29
N ALA A 86 -4.02 5.54 22.09
CA ALA A 86 -5.44 5.89 22.14
C ALA A 86 -6.26 5.15 21.06
N MET A 87 -5.70 5.00 19.85
CA MET A 87 -6.33 4.22 18.77
C MET A 87 -6.45 2.73 19.11
N GLU A 88 -5.39 2.13 19.65
CA GLU A 88 -5.35 0.74 20.10
C GLU A 88 -6.36 0.48 21.22
N ASP A 89 -6.34 1.29 22.27
CA ASP A 89 -7.22 1.14 23.45
C ASP A 89 -8.71 1.28 23.09
N ALA A 90 -9.05 2.22 22.20
CA ALA A 90 -10.44 2.47 21.82
C ALA A 90 -11.01 1.41 20.87
N SER A 91 -10.14 0.78 20.06
CA SER A 91 -10.55 -0.16 19.01
C SER A 91 -10.37 -1.63 19.39
N ASN A 92 -9.52 -1.91 20.39
CA ASN A 92 -9.03 -3.25 20.73
C ASN A 92 -8.30 -3.95 19.57
N VAL A 93 -7.79 -3.19 18.59
CA VAL A 93 -6.93 -3.69 17.51
C VAL A 93 -5.49 -3.55 17.96
N ASP A 94 -4.72 -4.64 17.98
CA ASP A 94 -3.28 -4.59 18.30
C ASP A 94 -2.51 -3.82 17.22
N LEU A 95 -1.90 -2.71 17.62
CA LEU A 95 -1.08 -1.83 16.78
C LEU A 95 0.40 -1.91 17.18
N SER A 96 0.81 -2.86 18.03
CA SER A 96 2.19 -3.00 18.52
C SER A 96 3.16 -3.13 17.35
N HIS A 97 2.83 -3.98 16.38
CA HIS A 97 3.62 -4.14 15.16
C HIS A 97 3.50 -2.93 14.23
N PHE A 98 2.32 -2.31 14.17
CA PHE A 98 2.07 -1.14 13.34
C PHE A 98 2.96 0.06 13.71
N ARG A 99 3.37 0.19 14.99
CA ARG A 99 4.26 1.26 15.47
C ARG A 99 5.61 1.32 14.73
N LEU A 100 6.07 0.24 14.08
CA LEU A 100 7.28 0.26 13.25
C LEU A 100 7.22 1.29 12.10
N TRP A 101 6.03 1.67 11.63
CA TRP A 101 5.87 2.73 10.63
C TRP A 101 6.38 4.09 11.11
N TYR A 102 6.42 4.33 12.42
CA TYR A 102 6.90 5.57 13.01
C TYR A 102 8.42 5.63 13.11
N SER A 103 9.10 4.48 13.19
CA SER A 103 10.54 4.39 13.45
C SER A 103 11.35 3.87 12.26
N GLN A 104 10.73 3.27 11.23
CA GLN A 104 11.44 2.73 10.08
C GLN A 104 11.32 3.61 8.83
N SER A 105 12.46 4.08 8.31
CA SER A 105 12.52 4.86 7.08
C SER A 105 12.56 3.99 5.82
N GLY A 106 12.43 4.63 4.66
CA GLY A 106 12.45 3.96 3.36
C GLY A 106 11.07 3.48 2.93
N THR A 107 10.98 3.11 1.66
CA THR A 107 9.75 2.64 1.03
C THR A 107 9.75 1.11 0.92
N PRO A 108 8.81 0.41 1.56
CA PRO A 108 8.68 -1.04 1.39
C PRO A 108 8.35 -1.41 -0.06
N ILE A 109 8.87 -2.55 -0.48
CA ILE A 109 8.55 -3.21 -1.74
C ILE A 109 7.72 -4.43 -1.39
N VAL A 110 6.51 -4.51 -1.95
CA VAL A 110 5.60 -5.65 -1.82
C VAL A 110 5.54 -6.37 -3.15
N THR A 111 5.96 -7.63 -3.16
CA THR A 111 5.94 -8.49 -4.33
C THR A 111 4.79 -9.48 -4.20
N VAL A 112 3.98 -9.60 -5.25
CA VAL A 112 2.81 -10.49 -5.28
C VAL A 112 2.97 -11.51 -6.40
N HIS A 113 2.75 -12.77 -6.04
CA HIS A 113 2.56 -13.88 -6.95
C HIS A 113 1.20 -14.50 -6.72
N ASP A 114 0.54 -14.89 -7.80
CA ASP A 114 -0.76 -15.53 -7.73
C ASP A 114 -0.79 -16.87 -8.46
N ASP A 115 -1.67 -17.73 -7.98
CA ASP A 115 -1.99 -19.01 -8.59
C ASP A 115 -3.50 -19.26 -8.51
N TYR A 116 -4.07 -19.78 -9.59
CA TYR A 116 -5.47 -20.17 -9.65
C TYR A 116 -5.56 -21.65 -9.97
N ASN A 117 -6.17 -22.40 -9.05
CA ASN A 117 -6.42 -23.82 -9.23
C ASN A 117 -7.91 -24.04 -9.63
N PRO A 118 -8.18 -24.42 -10.89
CA PRO A 118 -9.55 -24.65 -11.35
C PRO A 118 -10.18 -25.94 -10.80
N GLU A 119 -9.39 -26.91 -10.34
CA GLU A 119 -9.91 -28.17 -9.76
C GLU A 119 -10.50 -27.94 -8.37
N THR A 120 -9.90 -27.02 -7.61
CA THR A 120 -10.32 -26.69 -6.25
C THR A 120 -11.06 -25.36 -6.16
N GLU A 121 -11.18 -24.62 -7.27
CA GLU A 121 -11.72 -23.25 -7.33
C GLU A 121 -11.08 -22.33 -6.28
N GLN A 122 -9.76 -22.47 -6.11
CA GLN A 122 -8.98 -21.70 -5.15
C GLN A 122 -8.06 -20.71 -5.84
N TYR A 123 -8.04 -19.49 -5.32
CA TYR A 123 -7.08 -18.47 -5.70
C TYR A 123 -6.12 -18.21 -4.56
N THR A 124 -4.83 -18.27 -4.84
CA THR A 124 -3.77 -18.13 -3.85
C THR A 124 -2.94 -16.91 -4.18
N LEU A 125 -2.78 -16.01 -3.20
CA LEU A 125 -1.84 -14.89 -3.25
C LEU A 125 -0.67 -15.18 -2.31
N THR A 126 0.53 -15.30 -2.86
CA THR A 126 1.77 -15.28 -2.09
C THR A 126 2.33 -13.87 -2.13
N ILE A 127 2.36 -13.21 -0.98
CA ILE A 127 2.75 -11.82 -0.82
C ILE A 127 4.01 -11.77 0.03
N SER A 128 5.06 -11.15 -0.49
CA SER A 128 6.29 -10.90 0.25
C SER A 128 6.57 -9.40 0.37
N GLN A 129 7.26 -9.01 1.43
CA GLN A 129 7.67 -7.64 1.67
C GLN A 129 9.14 -7.53 2.07
N ARG A 130 9.75 -6.43 1.64
CA ARG A 130 11.09 -6.03 2.08
C ARG A 130 11.25 -4.52 1.99
N THR A 131 12.06 -3.94 2.87
CA THR A 131 12.46 -2.53 2.77
C THR A 131 13.97 -2.48 2.51
N PRO A 132 14.44 -1.83 1.44
CA PRO A 132 15.87 -1.61 1.23
C PRO A 132 16.50 -0.82 2.39
N PRO A 133 17.79 -1.04 2.70
CA PRO A 133 18.49 -0.22 3.68
C PRO A 133 18.53 1.24 3.23
N THR A 134 18.51 2.16 4.20
CA THR A 134 18.65 3.61 3.99
C THR A 134 19.95 4.09 4.64
N ALA A 135 20.36 5.33 4.37
CA ALA A 135 21.63 5.88 4.85
C ALA A 135 21.82 5.73 6.37
N GLU A 136 20.77 5.98 7.15
CA GLU A 136 20.82 5.94 8.62
C GLU A 136 20.33 4.61 9.24
N GLN A 137 19.78 3.70 8.44
CA GLN A 137 19.18 2.46 8.94
C GLN A 137 19.50 1.28 8.01
N ALA A 138 20.50 0.49 8.39
CA ALA A 138 20.92 -0.70 7.65
C ALA A 138 19.98 -1.89 7.88
N GLU A 139 19.49 -2.06 9.11
CA GLU A 139 18.54 -3.11 9.45
C GLU A 139 17.10 -2.65 9.20
N LYS A 140 16.30 -3.54 8.61
CA LYS A 140 14.88 -3.30 8.32
C LYS A 140 14.08 -4.55 8.70
N GLN A 141 12.92 -4.32 9.30
CA GLN A 141 11.99 -5.35 9.71
C GLN A 141 10.72 -5.33 8.83
N PRO A 142 10.02 -6.47 8.68
CA PRO A 142 8.69 -6.50 8.10
C PRO A 142 7.75 -5.55 8.84
N LEU A 143 6.91 -4.83 8.10
CA LEU A 143 5.91 -3.92 8.64
C LEU A 143 4.53 -4.59 8.66
N HIS A 144 3.60 -4.03 9.43
CA HIS A 144 2.18 -4.35 9.31
C HIS A 144 1.57 -3.53 8.17
N ILE A 145 1.43 -4.15 7.00
CA ILE A 145 0.94 -3.53 5.78
C ILE A 145 -0.54 -3.89 5.58
N PRO A 146 -1.49 -2.95 5.69
CA PRO A 146 -2.87 -3.17 5.26
C PRO A 146 -2.93 -3.22 3.74
N PHE A 147 -3.12 -4.42 3.19
CA PHE A 147 -3.08 -4.68 1.76
C PHE A 147 -4.49 -4.94 1.22
N ALA A 148 -5.14 -3.90 0.71
CA ALA A 148 -6.49 -3.98 0.20
C ALA A 148 -6.55 -4.62 -1.20
N ILE A 149 -7.48 -5.55 -1.39
CA ILE A 149 -7.68 -6.25 -2.65
C ILE A 149 -9.16 -6.27 -3.06
N GLU A 150 -9.41 -6.44 -4.36
CA GLU A 150 -10.71 -6.82 -4.91
C GLU A 150 -10.48 -7.80 -6.06
N LEU A 151 -11.26 -8.87 -6.16
CA LEU A 151 -11.15 -9.87 -7.24
C LEU A 151 -12.32 -9.71 -8.20
N TYR A 152 -12.05 -9.73 -9.51
CA TYR A 152 -13.07 -9.61 -10.54
C TYR A 152 -13.19 -10.88 -11.37
N ASP A 153 -14.42 -11.25 -11.71
CA ASP A 153 -14.71 -12.25 -12.75
C ASP A 153 -14.52 -11.67 -14.16
N ASN A 154 -14.77 -12.48 -15.18
CA ASN A 154 -14.66 -12.10 -16.59
C ASN A 154 -15.71 -11.05 -17.04
N GLU A 155 -16.79 -10.86 -16.30
CA GLU A 155 -17.82 -9.84 -16.55
C GLU A 155 -17.54 -8.52 -15.82
N GLY A 156 -16.52 -8.50 -14.95
CA GLY A 156 -16.19 -7.34 -14.12
C GLY A 156 -17.02 -7.24 -12.84
N LYS A 157 -17.67 -8.33 -12.42
CA LYS A 157 -18.33 -8.41 -11.11
C LYS A 157 -17.33 -8.84 -10.05
N VAL A 158 -17.55 -8.37 -8.83
CA VAL A 158 -16.68 -8.69 -7.70
C VAL A 158 -16.96 -10.11 -7.22
N ILE A 159 -15.89 -10.89 -7.09
CA ILE A 159 -15.92 -12.22 -6.50
C ILE A 159 -15.83 -12.06 -4.97
N PRO A 160 -16.81 -12.58 -4.19
CA PRO A 160 -16.76 -12.51 -2.73
C PRO A 160 -15.54 -13.25 -2.16
N LEU A 161 -14.80 -12.59 -1.28
CA LEU A 161 -13.64 -13.19 -0.61
C LEU A 161 -14.11 -14.07 0.55
N GLN A 162 -13.71 -15.33 0.53
CA GLN A 162 -14.06 -16.30 1.58
C GLN A 162 -13.01 -17.41 1.70
N LYS A 163 -12.98 -18.05 2.87
CA LYS A 163 -12.15 -19.23 3.13
C LYS A 163 -12.83 -20.11 4.18
N GLY A 164 -12.93 -21.42 3.93
CA GLY A 164 -13.57 -22.37 4.84
C GLY A 164 -15.03 -22.02 5.17
N GLY A 165 -15.76 -21.42 4.22
CA GLY A 165 -17.16 -20.99 4.43
C GLY A 165 -17.34 -19.68 5.20
N HIS A 166 -16.24 -19.00 5.57
CA HIS A 166 -16.29 -17.72 6.26
C HIS A 166 -15.86 -16.57 5.35
N PRO A 167 -16.52 -15.40 5.38
CA PRO A 167 -16.06 -14.21 4.68
C PRO A 167 -14.65 -13.81 5.13
N VAL A 168 -13.82 -13.41 4.17
CA VAL A 168 -12.48 -12.85 4.43
C VAL A 168 -12.55 -11.34 4.19
N HIS A 169 -11.99 -10.57 5.11
CA HIS A 169 -11.92 -9.12 4.97
C HIS A 169 -11.05 -8.72 3.76
N PRO A 170 -11.45 -7.73 2.94
CA PRO A 170 -10.70 -7.34 1.73
C PRO A 170 -9.37 -6.64 2.02
N VAL A 171 -9.14 -6.18 3.25
CA VAL A 171 -7.84 -5.67 3.70
C VAL A 171 -7.07 -6.83 4.34
N LEU A 172 -6.06 -7.33 3.65
CA LEU A 172 -5.18 -8.38 4.13
C LEU A 172 -4.11 -7.80 5.06
N ASN A 173 -3.88 -8.46 6.19
CA ASN A 173 -2.82 -8.09 7.14
C ASN A 173 -1.50 -8.74 6.70
N VAL A 174 -0.70 -8.02 5.90
CA VAL A 174 0.62 -8.49 5.47
C VAL A 174 1.64 -8.05 6.52
N THR A 175 1.98 -8.95 7.43
CA THR A 175 2.85 -8.72 8.60
C THR A 175 4.17 -9.47 8.54
N GLN A 176 4.28 -10.57 7.78
CA GLN A 176 5.53 -11.33 7.70
C GLN A 176 6.29 -10.96 6.43
N ALA A 177 7.56 -11.40 6.35
CA ALA A 177 8.39 -11.23 5.16
C ALA A 177 7.79 -11.93 3.93
N GLU A 178 7.11 -13.06 4.12
CA GLU A 178 6.34 -13.78 3.10
C GLU A 178 5.13 -14.44 3.75
N GLN A 179 3.95 -14.30 3.13
CA GLN A 179 2.68 -14.89 3.60
C GLN A 179 1.83 -15.32 2.42
N THR A 180 1.02 -16.34 2.65
CA THR A 180 0.07 -16.86 1.65
C THR A 180 -1.37 -16.67 2.12
N PHE A 181 -2.19 -16.08 1.26
CA PHE A 181 -3.62 -15.92 1.43
C PHE A 181 -4.33 -16.79 0.40
N VAL A 182 -5.29 -17.60 0.85
CA VAL A 182 -6.04 -18.52 -0.02
C VAL A 182 -7.51 -18.14 0.07
N PHE A 183 -8.16 -18.05 -1.08
CA PHE A 183 -9.58 -17.76 -1.21
C PHE A 183 -10.25 -18.94 -1.88
N ASP A 184 -11.31 -19.44 -1.26
CA ASP A 184 -12.15 -20.54 -1.75
C ASP A 184 -13.34 -19.98 -2.56
N ASN A 185 -14.03 -20.85 -3.31
CA ASN A 185 -15.20 -20.50 -4.10
C ASN A 185 -14.92 -19.38 -5.12
N VAL A 186 -13.74 -19.44 -5.73
CA VAL A 186 -13.32 -18.55 -6.81
C VAL A 186 -13.64 -19.24 -8.13
N TYR A 187 -14.87 -19.08 -8.61
CA TYR A 187 -15.42 -19.87 -9.73
C TYR A 187 -14.81 -19.55 -11.12
N PHE A 188 -13.99 -18.51 -11.21
CA PHE A 188 -13.31 -18.08 -12.43
C PHE A 188 -11.90 -17.60 -12.09
N GLN A 189 -10.95 -17.78 -13.02
CA GLN A 189 -9.64 -17.18 -12.88
C GLN A 189 -9.78 -15.65 -12.74
N PRO A 190 -9.43 -15.07 -11.59
CA PRO A 190 -9.79 -13.68 -11.32
C PRO A 190 -8.80 -12.71 -11.99
N VAL A 191 -9.27 -11.49 -12.25
CA VAL A 191 -8.39 -10.34 -12.43
C VAL A 191 -8.32 -9.60 -11.10
N PRO A 192 -7.15 -9.58 -10.41
CA PRO A 192 -7.05 -8.90 -9.12
C PRO A 192 -6.89 -7.38 -9.32
N ALA A 193 -7.55 -6.58 -8.49
CA ALA A 193 -7.09 -5.23 -8.14
C ALA A 193 -6.33 -5.32 -6.82
N LEU A 194 -5.07 -4.91 -6.86
CA LEU A 194 -4.14 -5.01 -5.74
C LEU A 194 -3.81 -3.62 -5.20
N LEU A 195 -3.54 -3.51 -3.90
CA LEU A 195 -3.23 -2.26 -3.21
C LEU A 195 -4.30 -1.18 -3.49
N CYS A 196 -5.58 -1.58 -3.43
CA CYS A 196 -6.73 -0.73 -3.71
C CYS A 196 -6.67 0.58 -2.92
N GLU A 197 -7.01 1.69 -3.58
CA GLU A 197 -6.88 3.05 -3.04
C GLU A 197 -5.49 3.40 -2.47
N PHE A 198 -4.44 2.71 -2.92
CA PHE A 198 -3.09 2.81 -2.37
C PHE A 198 -3.10 2.59 -0.85
N SER A 199 -3.67 1.46 -0.42
CA SER A 199 -3.96 1.17 1.01
C SER A 199 -2.74 1.23 1.92
N ALA A 200 -1.52 1.13 1.38
CA ALA A 200 -0.28 1.36 2.10
C ALA A 200 0.75 2.07 1.19
N PRO A 201 1.67 2.89 1.75
CA PRO A 201 2.66 3.64 0.99
C PRO A 201 3.85 2.77 0.54
N VAL A 202 3.59 1.84 -0.37
CA VAL A 202 4.55 0.81 -0.81
C VAL A 202 4.74 0.80 -2.33
N LYS A 203 5.85 0.21 -2.78
CA LYS A 203 6.08 -0.13 -4.20
C LYS A 203 5.50 -1.53 -4.45
N LEU A 204 4.51 -1.62 -5.34
CA LEU A 204 3.92 -2.89 -5.72
C LEU A 204 4.66 -3.51 -6.91
N GLU A 205 5.08 -4.76 -6.77
CA GLU A 205 5.64 -5.60 -7.82
C GLU A 205 4.69 -6.77 -8.11
N TYR A 206 4.03 -6.73 -9.27
CA TYR A 206 3.19 -7.81 -9.77
C TYR A 206 3.36 -7.89 -11.29
N LYS A 207 3.34 -9.11 -11.84
CA LYS A 207 3.55 -9.36 -13.28
C LYS A 207 2.25 -9.18 -14.05
N TRP A 208 1.77 -7.94 -14.13
CA TRP A 208 0.58 -7.61 -14.91
C TRP A 208 0.73 -7.93 -16.39
N SER A 209 -0.35 -8.45 -16.99
CA SER A 209 -0.56 -8.40 -18.43
C SER A 209 -1.29 -7.12 -18.84
N ASP A 210 -1.06 -6.66 -20.06
CA ASP A 210 -1.79 -5.51 -20.63
C ASP A 210 -3.31 -5.75 -20.66
N GLN A 211 -3.74 -7.00 -20.84
CA GLN A 211 -5.15 -7.37 -20.83
C GLN A 211 -5.77 -7.20 -19.43
N GLN A 212 -5.09 -7.61 -18.37
CA GLN A 212 -5.56 -7.36 -16.99
C GLN A 212 -5.65 -5.86 -16.69
N LEU A 213 -4.65 -5.06 -17.09
CA LEU A 213 -4.65 -3.63 -16.83
C LEU A 213 -5.77 -2.91 -17.60
N THR A 214 -5.93 -3.21 -18.89
CA THR A 214 -7.03 -2.64 -19.70
C THR A 214 -8.41 -3.16 -19.27
N PHE A 215 -8.48 -4.36 -18.68
CA PHE A 215 -9.68 -4.86 -18.03
C PHE A 215 -10.02 -4.02 -16.79
N LEU A 216 -9.07 -3.82 -15.88
CA LEU A 216 -9.27 -2.99 -14.67
C LEU A 216 -9.65 -1.55 -15.01
N MET A 217 -9.05 -0.95 -16.04
CA MET A 217 -9.42 0.38 -16.52
C MET A 217 -10.91 0.50 -16.90
N ARG A 218 -11.53 -0.59 -17.38
CA ARG A 218 -12.94 -0.64 -17.79
C ARG A 218 -13.86 -1.03 -16.65
N HIS A 219 -13.46 -2.03 -15.86
CA HIS A 219 -14.37 -2.76 -14.97
C HIS A 219 -14.15 -2.47 -13.49
N ALA A 220 -12.99 -1.95 -13.07
CA ALA A 220 -12.75 -1.73 -11.65
C ALA A 220 -13.81 -0.80 -11.04
N ARG A 221 -14.29 -1.10 -9.83
CA ARG A 221 -15.36 -0.32 -9.17
C ARG A 221 -14.89 1.05 -8.72
N ASN A 222 -13.65 1.13 -8.24
CA ASN A 222 -13.06 2.37 -7.74
C ASN A 222 -12.32 3.12 -8.86
N ASP A 223 -12.61 4.41 -9.01
CA ASP A 223 -11.96 5.29 -9.99
C ASP A 223 -10.44 5.37 -9.82
N PHE A 224 -9.96 5.29 -8.57
CA PHE A 224 -8.53 5.21 -8.29
C PHE A 224 -7.91 3.96 -8.92
N SER A 225 -8.53 2.79 -8.78
CA SER A 225 -8.01 1.53 -9.34
C SER A 225 -7.99 1.55 -10.87
N ARG A 226 -8.99 2.18 -11.51
CA ARG A 226 -8.98 2.41 -12.96
C ARG A 226 -7.80 3.28 -13.39
N TRP A 227 -7.57 4.37 -12.67
CA TRP A 227 -6.46 5.27 -12.92
C TRP A 227 -5.10 4.58 -12.68
N ASP A 228 -4.98 3.80 -11.60
CA ASP A 228 -3.73 3.13 -11.23
C ASP A 228 -3.35 2.01 -12.20
N ALA A 229 -4.34 1.28 -12.71
CA ALA A 229 -4.15 0.32 -13.80
C ALA A 229 -3.60 1.01 -15.07
N ALA A 230 -4.13 2.19 -15.42
CA ALA A 230 -3.59 2.99 -16.53
C ALA A 230 -2.14 3.45 -16.27
N GLN A 231 -1.80 3.85 -15.04
CA GLN A 231 -0.41 4.22 -14.69
C GLN A 231 0.54 3.03 -14.81
N SER A 232 0.12 1.85 -14.36
CA SER A 232 0.92 0.62 -14.45
C SER A 232 1.18 0.22 -15.89
N LEU A 233 0.18 0.35 -16.77
CA LEU A 233 0.32 0.09 -18.21
C LEU A 233 1.31 1.07 -18.84
N LEU A 234 1.15 2.37 -18.57
CA LEU A 234 2.06 3.41 -19.07
C LEU A 234 3.49 3.19 -18.57
N ALA A 235 3.68 2.82 -17.30
CA ALA A 235 4.99 2.60 -16.70
C ALA A 235 5.81 1.53 -17.45
N THR A 236 5.17 0.43 -17.89
CA THR A 236 5.81 -0.61 -18.71
C THR A 236 6.37 -0.03 -20.01
N TYR A 237 5.55 0.72 -20.74
CA TYR A 237 5.95 1.29 -22.03
C TYR A 237 6.91 2.47 -21.90
N ILE A 238 6.84 3.26 -20.82
CA ILE A 238 7.82 4.31 -20.53
C ILE A 238 9.20 3.68 -20.30
N LYS A 239 9.31 2.68 -19.42
CA LYS A 239 10.57 1.97 -19.14
C LYS A 239 11.16 1.37 -20.42
N LEU A 240 10.33 0.72 -21.24
CA LEU A 240 10.75 0.15 -22.52
C LEU A 240 11.33 1.21 -23.46
N ASN A 241 10.66 2.35 -23.62
CA ASN A 241 11.10 3.39 -24.57
C ASN A 241 12.31 4.18 -24.07
N VAL A 242 12.45 4.42 -22.76
CA VAL A 242 13.67 5.00 -22.18
C VAL A 242 14.88 4.10 -22.46
N ASN A 243 14.74 2.78 -22.30
CA ASN A 243 15.78 1.81 -22.63
C ASN A 243 16.11 1.74 -24.13
N ARG A 244 15.15 2.00 -25.01
CA ARG A 244 15.38 2.09 -26.46
C ARG A 244 16.14 3.36 -26.83
N LEU A 245 15.75 4.49 -26.24
CA LEU A 245 16.40 5.79 -26.47
C LEU A 245 17.86 5.79 -25.99
N SER A 246 18.15 5.21 -24.82
CA SER A 246 19.53 5.08 -24.33
C SER A 246 20.42 4.21 -25.22
N ARG A 247 19.82 3.33 -26.04
CA ARG A 247 20.49 2.48 -27.04
C ARG A 247 20.45 3.08 -28.46
N GLY A 248 20.05 4.34 -28.62
CA GLY A 248 20.03 5.04 -29.92
C GLY A 248 18.91 4.60 -30.89
N SER A 249 17.92 3.84 -30.43
CA SER A 249 16.80 3.38 -31.26
C SER A 249 15.63 4.38 -31.23
N ARG A 250 15.01 4.68 -32.39
CA ARG A 250 13.80 5.55 -32.45
C ARG A 250 12.61 4.92 -31.72
N CYS A 251 11.88 5.73 -30.95
CA CYS A 251 10.56 5.36 -30.41
C CYS A 251 9.62 4.98 -31.57
N ARG A 252 9.20 3.72 -31.63
CA ARG A 252 8.07 3.28 -32.46
C ARG A 252 6.98 2.78 -31.52
N CYS A 253 5.90 3.55 -31.41
CA CYS A 253 4.63 3.03 -30.90
C CYS A 253 4.09 2.07 -31.96
N ARG A 254 4.12 0.76 -31.69
CA ARG A 254 3.31 -0.18 -32.47
C ARG A 254 1.90 -0.07 -31.91
N CYS A 255 1.05 0.70 -32.58
CA CYS A 255 -0.38 0.46 -32.50
C CYS A 255 -0.63 -0.79 -33.34
N THR A 256 -0.94 -1.91 -32.68
CA THR A 256 -1.53 -3.09 -33.31
C THR A 256 -2.89 -3.30 -32.69
#